data_AF-A0A9N8WLH7-F1
#
_entry.id   AF-A0A9N8WLH7-F1
#
_cell.length_a   1.000
_cell.length_b   1.000
_cell.length_c   1.000
_cell.angle_alpha   90.00
_cell.angle_beta   90.00
_cell.angle_gamma   90.00
#
_symmetry.space_group_name_H-M   'P 1'
#
loop_
_entity.id
_entity.type
_entity.pdbx_description
1 polymer ?
#
loop_
_entity_poly.entity_id
_entity_poly.type
_entity_poly.pdbx_seq_one_letter_code
_entity_poly.pdbx_strand_id
1 'polypeptide(L)'
;MVWSSSEDTALVGLYRLYGPRWLDISRILGKSAHQCSHRWRNIRPGINTTPLTAVEHDAVSRLYHIHGPRWARISEELPDRTRTMIKNSREERRTEEQHIRTKMSIIYLLN
;
A
#
# COMPACT_ATOMS: atom_id res chain seq x y z
N MET A 1 7.48 13.38 -2.74
CA MET A 1 7.97 13.51 -4.14
C MET A 1 7.13 12.58 -5.00
N VAL A 2 6.51 13.12 -6.04
CA VAL A 2 5.66 12.36 -6.96
C VAL A 2 6.55 11.62 -7.97
N TRP A 3 6.19 10.39 -8.30
CA TRP A 3 6.82 9.59 -9.37
C TRP A 3 5.92 9.64 -10.60
N SER A 4 6.50 9.92 -11.76
CA SER A 4 5.82 9.85 -13.05
C SER A 4 5.88 8.44 -13.65
N SER A 5 4.99 8.15 -14.60
CA SER A 5 4.99 6.85 -15.31
C SER A 5 6.28 6.59 -16.09
N SER A 6 6.94 7.65 -16.59
CA SER A 6 8.24 7.54 -17.25
C SER A 6 9.34 7.14 -16.26
N GLU A 7 9.38 7.76 -15.08
CA GLU A 7 10.33 7.39 -14.02
C GLU A 7 10.08 5.97 -13.50
N ASP A 8 8.82 5.53 -13.38
CA ASP A 8 8.49 4.15 -13.02
C ASP A 8 8.99 3.15 -14.07
N THR A 9 8.77 3.46 -15.35
CA THR A 9 9.24 2.63 -16.48
C THR A 9 10.76 2.55 -16.48
N ALA A 10 11.44 3.68 -16.29
CA ALA A 10 12.89 3.75 -16.19
C ALA A 10 13.40 2.95 -14.98
N LEU A 11 12.78 3.07 -13.81
CA LEU A 11 13.15 2.31 -12.61
C LEU A 11 13.02 0.80 -12.85
N VAL A 12 11.95 0.34 -13.50
CA VAL A 12 11.77 -1.08 -13.85
C VAL A 12 12.84 -1.56 -14.83
N GLY A 13 13.13 -0.79 -15.88
CA GLY A 13 14.18 -1.11 -16.84
C GLY A 13 15.57 -1.16 -16.19
N LEU A 14 15.90 -0.17 -15.37
CA LEU A 14 17.16 -0.12 -14.64
C LEU A 14 17.30 -1.26 -13.63
N TYR A 15 16.22 -1.65 -12.94
CA TYR A 15 16.25 -2.82 -12.07
C TYR A 15 16.49 -4.12 -12.86
N ARG A 16 15.91 -4.27 -14.05
CA ARG A 16 16.17 -5.44 -14.90
C ARG A 16 17.63 -5.52 -15.33
N LEU A 17 18.27 -4.38 -15.60
CA LEU A 17 19.67 -4.31 -16.01
C LEU A 17 20.65 -4.46 -14.82
N TYR A 18 20.35 -3.79 -13.71
CA TYR A 18 21.28 -3.66 -12.59
C TYR A 18 20.92 -4.49 -11.34
N GLY A 19 19.74 -5.10 -11.29
CA GLY A 19 19.23 -5.72 -10.06
C GLY A 19 19.09 -4.69 -8.92
N PRO A 20 19.20 -5.09 -7.65
CA PRO A 20 19.02 -4.20 -6.49
C PRO A 20 20.21 -3.27 -6.21
N ARG A 21 20.99 -2.89 -7.23
CA ARG A 21 22.10 -1.92 -7.12
C ARG A 21 21.56 -0.48 -7.05
N TRP A 22 20.91 -0.17 -5.94
CA TRP A 22 20.16 1.09 -5.77
C TRP A 22 21.03 2.35 -5.89
N LEU A 23 22.31 2.29 -5.50
CA LEU A 23 23.22 3.42 -5.65
C LEU A 23 23.42 3.78 -7.14
N ASP A 24 23.66 2.78 -8.00
CA ASP A 24 23.86 3.01 -9.44
C ASP A 24 22.57 3.49 -10.11
N ILE A 25 21.45 2.83 -9.81
CA ILE A 25 20.12 3.22 -10.32
C ILE A 25 19.79 4.66 -9.92
N SER A 26 20.09 5.03 -8.68
CA SER A 26 19.76 6.36 -8.13
C SER A 26 20.52 7.49 -8.83
N ARG A 27 21.79 7.26 -9.18
CA ARG A 27 22.62 8.20 -9.96
C ARG A 27 22.02 8.46 -11.34
N ILE A 28 21.47 7.42 -11.98
CA ILE A 28 20.87 7.54 -13.32
C ILE A 28 19.51 8.26 -13.26
N LEU A 29 18.67 7.96 -12.27
CA LEU A 29 17.35 8.57 -12.13
C LEU A 29 17.36 9.97 -11.50
N GLY A 30 18.50 10.43 -10.96
CA GLY A 30 18.56 11.68 -10.21
C GLY A 30 17.71 11.66 -8.92
N LYS A 31 17.52 10.48 -8.32
CA LYS A 31 16.78 10.26 -7.06
C LYS A 31 17.74 9.72 -6.00
N SER A 32 17.30 9.58 -4.75
CA SER A 32 18.09 8.84 -3.76
C SER A 32 17.88 7.32 -3.86
N ALA A 33 18.88 6.54 -3.44
CA ALA A 33 18.77 5.07 -3.39
C ALA A 33 17.60 4.61 -2.50
N HIS A 34 17.31 5.34 -1.42
CA HIS A 34 16.14 5.08 -0.58
C HIS A 34 14.83 5.27 -1.35
N GLN A 35 14.70 6.37 -2.11
CA GLN A 35 13.51 6.61 -2.93
C GLN A 35 13.31 5.52 -3.98
N CYS A 36 14.38 5.13 -4.68
CA CYS A 36 14.32 4.09 -5.71
C CYS A 36 13.89 2.74 -5.13
N SER A 37 14.55 2.28 -4.06
CA SER A 37 14.20 1.01 -3.40
C SER A 37 12.78 1.03 -2.80
N HIS A 38 12.37 2.18 -2.25
CA HIS A 38 11.01 2.37 -1.75
C HIS A 38 9.98 2.29 -2.87
N ARG A 39 10.20 3.00 -3.98
CA ARG A 39 9.29 2.97 -5.13
C ARG A 39 9.19 1.57 -5.71
N TRP A 40 10.33 0.90 -5.92
CA TRP A 40 10.38 -0.47 -6.45
C TRP A 40 9.49 -1.44 -5.66
N ARG A 41 9.53 -1.39 -4.33
CA ARG A 41 8.66 -2.23 -3.47
C ARG A 41 7.16 -2.04 -3.75
N ASN A 42 6.75 -0.92 -4.33
CA ASN A 42 5.37 -0.60 -4.64
C ASN A 42 4.99 -0.84 -6.12
N ILE A 43 5.97 -0.94 -7.03
CA ILE A 43 5.70 -1.03 -8.49
C ILE A 43 6.35 -2.23 -9.17
N ARG A 44 7.09 -3.07 -8.44
CA ARG A 44 7.74 -4.25 -9.01
C ARG A 44 6.71 -5.15 -9.70
N PRO A 45 7.11 -5.89 -10.75
CA PRO A 45 6.23 -6.87 -11.39
C PRO A 45 5.59 -7.80 -10.36
N GLY A 46 4.30 -8.09 -10.55
CA GLY A 46 3.50 -8.91 -9.63
C GLY A 46 2.77 -8.13 -8.54
N ILE A 47 2.97 -6.81 -8.42
CA ILE A 47 2.12 -5.96 -7.57
C ILE A 47 0.84 -5.58 -8.33
N ASN A 48 -0.30 -5.89 -7.74
CA ASN A 48 -1.60 -5.46 -8.22
C ASN A 48 -1.95 -4.09 -7.61
N THR A 49 -2.03 -3.06 -8.46
CA THR A 49 -2.31 -1.67 -8.06
C THR A 49 -3.78 -1.29 -8.18
N THR A 50 -4.68 -2.19 -8.60
CA THR A 50 -6.12 -1.91 -8.62
C THR A 50 -6.65 -1.73 -7.19
N PRO A 51 -7.83 -1.14 -6.99
CA PRO A 51 -8.50 -1.17 -5.69
C PRO A 51 -8.59 -2.59 -5.13
N LEU A 52 -8.61 -2.71 -3.79
CA LEU A 52 -8.87 -3.98 -3.13
C LEU A 52 -10.30 -4.43 -3.43
N THR A 53 -10.46 -5.72 -3.64
CA THR A 53 -11.77 -6.36 -3.74
C THR A 53 -12.42 -6.45 -2.36
N ALA A 54 -13.74 -6.64 -2.30
CA ALA A 54 -14.46 -6.83 -1.04
C ALA A 54 -13.88 -7.99 -0.21
N VAL A 55 -13.50 -9.09 -0.87
CA VAL A 55 -12.87 -10.26 -0.25
C VAL A 55 -11.53 -9.91 0.40
N GLU A 56 -10.71 -9.12 -0.30
CA GLU A 56 -9.43 -8.66 0.24
C GLU A 56 -9.62 -7.70 1.40
N HIS A 57 -10.58 -6.77 1.32
CA HIS A 57 -10.91 -5.90 2.44
C HIS A 57 -11.33 -6.71 3.68
N ASP A 58 -12.12 -7.76 3.51
CA ASP A 58 -12.52 -8.67 4.61
C ASP A 58 -11.35 -9.46 5.17
N ALA A 59 -10.46 -9.95 4.31
CA ALA A 59 -9.22 -10.58 4.73
C ALA A 59 -8.36 -9.61 5.58
N VAL A 60 -8.19 -8.36 5.13
CA VAL A 60 -7.47 -7.32 5.89
C VAL A 60 -8.10 -7.09 7.26
N SER A 61 -9.43 -6.98 7.35
CA SER A 61 -10.12 -6.81 8.64
C SER A 61 -9.90 -8.00 9.57
N ARG A 62 -10.04 -9.24 9.07
CA ARG A 62 -9.83 -10.45 9.88
C ARG A 62 -8.38 -10.55 10.37
N LEU A 63 -7.42 -10.36 9.48
CA LEU A 63 -5.99 -10.42 9.81
C LEU A 63 -5.60 -9.32 10.79
N TYR A 64 -6.18 -8.12 10.68
CA TYR A 64 -5.99 -7.06 11.66
C TYR A 64 -6.55 -7.44 13.05
N HIS A 65 -7.69 -8.13 13.11
CA HIS A 65 -8.23 -8.62 14.39
C HIS A 65 -7.28 -9.63 15.06
N ILE A 66 -6.66 -10.51 14.28
CA ILE A 66 -5.73 -11.54 14.78
C ILE A 66 -4.36 -10.94 15.14
N HIS A 67 -3.81 -10.10 14.26
CA HIS A 67 -2.43 -9.65 14.37
C HIS A 67 -2.28 -8.22 14.88
N GLY A 68 -3.33 -7.41 14.94
CA GLY A 68 -3.22 -5.97 15.19
C GLY A 68 -2.49 -5.23 14.07
N PRO A 69 -1.86 -4.06 14.33
CA PRO A 69 -1.22 -3.22 13.30
C PRO A 69 0.14 -3.76 12.81
N ARG A 70 0.35 -5.08 12.81
CA ARG A 70 1.55 -5.74 12.29
C ARG A 70 1.48 -5.87 10.76
N TRP A 71 1.52 -4.74 10.06
CA TRP A 71 1.29 -4.67 8.62
C TRP A 71 2.24 -5.52 7.77
N ALA A 72 3.49 -5.68 8.20
CA ALA A 72 4.44 -6.55 7.51
C ALA A 72 3.94 -8.00 7.49
N ARG A 73 3.45 -8.50 8.64
CA ARG A 73 2.86 -9.84 8.75
C ARG A 73 1.59 -9.98 7.93
N ILE A 74 0.70 -8.97 7.97
CA ILE A 74 -0.54 -9.00 7.18
C ILE A 74 -0.24 -9.01 5.68
N SER A 75 0.79 -8.29 5.22
CA SER A 75 1.18 -8.28 3.81
C SER A 75 1.77 -9.60 3.29
N GLU A 76 2.18 -10.51 4.17
CA GLU A 76 2.61 -11.85 3.75
C GLU A 76 1.43 -12.71 3.28
N GLU A 77 0.21 -12.42 3.76
CA GLU A 77 -1.02 -13.14 3.41
C GLU A 77 -1.71 -12.57 2.15
N LEU A 78 -1.22 -11.43 1.64
CA LEU A 78 -1.74 -10.73 0.44
C LEU A 78 -0.54 -10.31 -0.44
N PRO A 79 0.15 -11.27 -1.08
CA PRO A 79 1.50 -11.08 -1.62
C PRO A 79 1.58 -10.16 -2.85
N ASP A 80 0.48 -9.99 -3.58
CA ASP A 80 0.36 -9.05 -4.71
C ASP A 80 -0.08 -7.64 -4.26
N ARG A 81 -0.42 -7.45 -2.98
CA ARG A 81 -0.79 -6.16 -2.40
C ARG A 81 0.34 -5.56 -1.59
N THR A 82 0.48 -4.25 -1.69
CA THR A 82 1.48 -3.54 -0.89
C THR A 82 0.98 -3.33 0.54
N ARG A 83 1.92 -3.29 1.48
CA ARG A 83 1.67 -2.89 2.88
C ARG A 83 0.88 -1.57 2.98
N THR A 84 1.17 -0.63 2.09
CA THR A 84 0.50 0.67 2.03
C THR A 84 -0.98 0.50 1.70
N MET A 85 -1.31 -0.28 0.67
CA MET A 85 -2.70 -0.57 0.28
C MET A 85 -3.47 -1.26 1.41
N ILE A 86 -2.85 -2.23 2.07
CA ILE A 86 -3.43 -2.97 3.20
C ILE A 86 -3.73 -2.02 4.37
N LYS A 87 -2.77 -1.15 4.74
CA LYS A 87 -2.95 -0.16 5.80
C LYS A 87 -4.09 0.81 5.47
N ASN A 88 -4.09 1.35 4.25
CA ASN A 88 -5.10 2.30 3.79
C ASN A 88 -6.51 1.69 3.83
N SER A 89 -6.67 0.44 3.36
CA SER A 89 -7.95 -0.29 3.42
C SER A 89 -8.51 -0.37 4.85
N ARG A 90 -7.66 -0.61 5.86
CA ARG A 90 -8.11 -0.65 7.25
C ARG A 90 -8.47 0.75 7.78
N GLU A 91 -7.71 1.78 7.39
CA GLU A 91 -7.97 3.17 7.77
C GLU A 91 -9.28 3.70 7.16
N GLU A 92 -9.56 3.37 5.89
CA GLU A 92 -10.82 3.65 5.20
C GLU A 92 -12.01 3.03 5.93
N ARG A 93 -11.94 1.72 6.23
CA ARG A 93 -13.02 1.03 6.98
C ARG A 93 -13.22 1.61 8.38
N ARG A 94 -12.15 1.94 9.10
CA ARG A 94 -12.26 2.56 10.42
C ARG A 94 -12.97 3.91 10.36
N THR A 95 -12.70 4.70 9.32
CA THR A 95 -13.33 6.00 9.12
C THR A 95 -14.82 5.85 8.82
N GLU A 96 -15.19 4.88 7.98
CA GLU A 96 -16.58 4.55 7.69
C GLU A 96 -17.33 4.07 8.95
N GLU A 97 -16.74 3.16 9.72
CA GLU A 97 -17.28 2.68 11.01
C GLU A 97 -17.53 3.84 11.99
N GLN A 98 -16.59 4.79 12.09
CA GLN A 98 -16.72 5.96 12.95
C GLN A 98 -17.81 6.91 12.48
N HIS A 99 -17.94 7.12 11.16
CA HIS A 99 -18.98 7.95 10.56
C HIS A 99 -20.38 7.38 10.81
N ILE A 100 -20.55 6.07 10.57
CA ILE A 100 -21.80 5.34 10.85
C ILE A 100 -22.15 5.45 12.34
N ARG A 101 -21.19 5.18 13.23
CA ARG A 101 -21.40 5.29 14.69
C ARG A 101 -21.85 6.70 15.11
N THR A 102 -21.22 7.73 14.54
CA THR A 102 -21.55 9.12 14.85
C THR A 102 -22.95 9.49 14.35
N LYS A 103 -23.30 9.10 13.12
CA LYS A 103 -24.65 9.29 12.56
C LYS A 103 -25.72 8.60 13.40
N MET A 104 -25.50 7.34 13.76
CA MET A 104 -26.45 6.59 14.60
C MET A 104 -26.62 7.26 15.97
N SER A 105 -25.53 7.69 16.60
CA SER A 105 -25.59 8.40 17.88
C SER A 105 -26.40 9.70 17.79
N ILE A 106 -26.28 10.47 16.71
CA ILE A 106 -27.06 11.70 16.49
C ILE A 106 -28.55 11.36 16.34
N ILE A 107 -28.88 10.32 15.56
CA ILE A 107 -30.28 9.88 15.39
C ILE A 107 -30.91 9.49 16.73
N TYR A 108 -30.18 8.78 17.60
CA TYR A 108 -30.68 8.41 18.93
C TYR A 108 -30.79 9.57 19.92
N LEU A 109 -30.05 10.68 19.72
CA LEU A 109 -30.14 11.87 20.57
C LEU A 109 -31.26 12.85 20.13
N LEU A 110 -31.77 12.69 18.91
CA LEU A 110 -32.83 13.54 18.33
C LEU A 110 -34.24 12.93 18.43
N ASN A 111 -34.36 11.73 19.01
CA ASN A 111 -35.64 11.08 19.37
C ASN A 111 -35.75 11.02 20.90
#